data_AF-A0A2M8CBA1-F1
#
_entry.id   AF-A0A2M8CBA1-F1
#
_cell.length_a   1.000
_cell.length_b   1.000
_cell.length_c   1.000
_cell.angle_alpha   90.00
_cell.angle_beta   90.00
_cell.angle_gamma   90.00
#
_symmetry.space_group_name_H-M   'P 1'
#
loop_
_entity.id
_entity.type
_entity.pdbx_description
1 polymer ?
#
loop_
_entity_poly.entity_id
_entity_poly.type
_entity_poly.pdbx_seq_one_letter_code
_entity_poly.pdbx_strand_id
1 'polypeptide(L)' 'MEKNPNKVCVFCKRDEQEVPLIALDFKGNNYWICPQHIPVLIHNPDQLEGLLPGAENLQAG' A
#
# COMPACT_ATOMS: atom_id res chain seq x y z
N MET A 1 6.12 -22.21 -0.59
CA MET A 1 5.70 -20.81 -0.46
C MET A 1 4.90 -20.48 -1.70
N GLU A 2 3.59 -20.31 -1.59
CA GLU A 2 2.74 -19.98 -2.74
C GLU A 2 2.92 -18.50 -3.08
N LYS A 3 3.39 -18.17 -4.29
CA LYS A 3 3.47 -16.78 -4.73
C LYS A 3 2.05 -16.28 -4.96
N ASN A 4 1.59 -15.36 -4.13
CA ASN A 4 0.33 -14.65 -4.37
C ASN A 4 0.65 -13.43 -5.25
N PRO A 5 0.28 -13.41 -6.54
CA PRO A 5 0.70 -12.36 -7.48
C PRO A 5 0.19 -10.95 -7.12
N ASN A 6 -0.73 -10.85 -6.16
CA ASN A 6 -1.29 -9.59 -5.65
C ASN A 6 -0.67 -9.13 -4.32
N LYS A 7 0.33 -9.84 -3.77
CA LYS A 7 1.00 -9.48 -2.51
C LYS A 7 2.22 -8.59 -2.76
N VAL A 8 1.97 -7.37 -3.22
CA VAL A 8 3.00 -6.37 -3.53
C VAL A 8 2.66 -5.04 -2.89
N CYS A 9 3.67 -4.24 -2.56
CA CYS A 9 3.47 -2.88 -2.07
C CYS A 9 2.64 -2.05 -3.07
N VAL A 10 1.54 -1.45 -2.62
CA VAL A 10 0.63 -0.64 -3.45
C VAL A 10 1.36 0.49 -4.18
N PHE A 11 2.41 1.03 -3.57
CA PHE A 11 3.19 2.14 -4.10
C PHE A 11 4.32 1.67 -5.03
N CYS A 12 5.29 0.92 -4.51
CA CYS A 12 6.52 0.57 -5.26
C CYS A 12 6.50 -0.80 -5.97
N LYS A 13 5.41 -1.57 -5.85
CA LYS A 13 5.20 -2.88 -6.51
C LYS A 13 6.20 -4.00 -6.16
N ARG A 14 7.11 -3.76 -5.22
CA ARG A 14 8.00 -4.79 -4.67
C ARG A 14 7.24 -5.82 -3.83
N ASP A 15 7.65 -7.08 -3.94
CA ASP A 15 7.06 -8.20 -3.20
C ASP A 15 7.78 -8.46 -1.86
N GLU A 16 7.32 -9.48 -1.13
CA GLU A 16 7.86 -9.85 0.19
C GLU A 16 9.30 -10.40 0.17
N GLN A 17 9.84 -10.75 -1.00
CA GLN A 17 11.23 -11.19 -1.15
C GLN A 17 12.17 -10.00 -1.22
N GLU A 18 11.67 -8.84 -1.64
CA GLU A 18 12.45 -7.60 -1.79
C GLU A 18 12.31 -6.67 -0.58
N VAL A 19 11.11 -6.60 0.03
CA VAL A 19 10.82 -5.74 1.19
C VAL A 19 9.78 -6.37 2.12
N PRO A 20 9.81 -6.10 3.43
CA PRO A 20 8.70 -6.49 4.31
C PRO A 20 7.42 -5.79 3.88
N LEU A 21 6.31 -6.53 3.92
CA LEU A 21 4.98 -6.04 3.59
C LEU A 21 4.09 -6.06 4.83
N ILE A 22 3.33 -5.00 5.01
CA ILE A 22 2.33 -4.82 6.06
C ILE A 22 0.95 -4.82 5.39
N ALA A 23 0.01 -5.56 5.98
CA ALA A 23 -1.36 -5.60 5.49
C ALA A 23 -2.10 -4.30 5.81
N LEU A 24 -2.89 -3.81 4.85
CA LEU A 24 -3.79 -2.68 4.98
C LEU A 24 -5.20 -3.15 4.63
N ASP A 25 -6.13 -3.05 5.58
CA ASP A 25 -7.55 -3.25 5.30
C ASP A 25 -8.20 -1.89 5.00
N PHE A 26 -8.72 -1.72 3.80
CA PHE A 26 -9.35 -0.48 3.37
C PHE A 26 -10.55 -0.76 2.47
N LYS A 27 -11.70 -0.14 2.80
CA LYS A 27 -12.97 -0.31 2.07
C LYS A 27 -13.34 -1.80 1.81
N GLY A 28 -13.09 -2.67 2.79
CA GLY A 28 -13.38 -4.12 2.68
C GLY A 28 -12.43 -4.91 1.79
N ASN A 29 -11.35 -4.30 1.31
CA ASN A 29 -10.31 -4.95 0.52
C ASN A 29 -8.99 -5.00 1.31
N ASN A 30 -8.21 -6.05 1.06
CA ASN A 30 -6.89 -6.21 1.64
C ASN A 30 -5.81 -5.76 0.64
N TYR A 31 -4.92 -4.88 1.10
CA TYR A 31 -3.79 -4.35 0.34
C TYR A 31 -2.50 -4.56 1.12
N TRP A 32 -1.36 -4.26 0.49
CA TRP A 32 -0.05 -4.40 1.11
C TRP A 32 0.76 -3.13 0.91
N ILE A 33 1.45 -2.67 1.95
CA ILE A 33 2.39 -1.55 1.86
C ILE A 33 3.69 -1.92 2.54
N CYS A 34 4.82 -1.47 2.01
CA CYS A 34 6.10 -1.67 2.70
C CYS A 34 6.38 -0.50 3.67
N PRO A 35 7.16 -0.71 4.75
CA PRO A 35 7.46 0.32 5.74
C PRO A 35 8.04 1.61 5.15
N GLN A 36 8.80 1.50 4.05
CA GLN A 36 9.39 2.66 3.37
C GLN A 36 8.35 3.62 2.77
N HIS A 37 7.13 3.15 2.50
CA HIS A 37 6.05 3.96 1.92
C HIS A 37 4.87 4.21 2.88
N ILE A 38 4.95 3.74 4.13
CA ILE A 38 4.03 4.20 5.19
C ILE A 38 4.06 5.73 5.33
N PRO A 39 5.22 6.42 5.27
CA PRO A 39 5.23 7.88 5.34
C PRO A 39 4.43 8.55 4.21
N VAL A 40 4.36 7.94 3.02
CA VAL A 40 3.50 8.45 1.93
C VAL A 40 2.03 8.33 2.32
N LEU A 41 1.61 7.19 2.88
CA LEU A 41 0.24 6.99 3.36
C LEU A 41 -0.16 8.03 4.44
N ILE A 42 0.78 8.46 5.28
CA ILE A 42 0.51 9.36 6.41
C ILE A 42 0.63 10.84 6.02
N HIS A 43 1.68 11.22 5.28
CA HIS A 43 2.01 12.63 5.02
C HIS A 43 1.61 13.11 3.62
N ASN A 44 1.48 12.20 2.65
CA ASN A 44 1.25 12.53 1.24
C ASN A 44 0.27 11.55 0.57
N PRO A 45 -0.93 11.32 1.14
CA PRO A 45 -1.85 10.29 0.63
C PRO A 45 -2.30 10.53 -0.81
N ASP A 46 -2.27 11.79 -1.28
CA ASP A 46 -2.58 12.15 -2.68
C ASP A 46 -1.70 11.39 -3.69
N GLN A 47 -0.48 10.99 -3.31
CA GLN A 47 0.39 10.19 -4.18
C GLN A 47 -0.09 8.74 -4.37
N LEU A 48 -1.12 8.32 -3.64
CA LEU A 48 -1.75 7.01 -3.77
C LEU A 48 -3.00 7.05 -4.67
N GLU A 49 -3.40 8.21 -5.18
CA GLU A 49 -4.50 8.31 -6.14
C GLU A 49 -4.25 7.42 -7.37
N GLY A 50 -5.27 6.63 -7.75
CA GLY A 50 -5.17 5.64 -8.81
C GLY A 50 -4.36 4.38 -8.47
N LEU A 51 -3.65 4.35 -7.33
CA LEU A 51 -2.94 3.17 -6.83
C LEU A 51 -3.71 2.45 -5.71
N LEU A 52 -4.38 3.22 -4.85
CA LEU A 52 -5.24 2.75 -3.77
C LEU A 52 -6.64 3.37 -3.95
N PRO A 53 -7.68 2.57 -4.25
CA PRO A 53 -9.03 3.08 -4.48
C PRO A 53 -9.60 3.86 -3.28
N GLY A 54 -9.87 5.15 -3.43
CA GLY A 54 -10.35 6.00 -2.34
C GLY A 54 -9.27 6.82 -1.64
N ALA A 55 -8.01 6.74 -2.09
CA ALA A 55 -6.91 7.54 -1.57
C ALA A 55 -7.15 9.05 -1.68
N GLU A 56 -7.91 9.49 -2.68
CA GLU A 56 -8.29 10.90 -2.89
C GLU A 56 -9.14 11.49 -1.75
N ASN A 57 -9.63 10.65 -0.82
CA ASN A 57 -10.39 11.06 0.36
C ASN A 57 -9.60 10.93 1.67
N LEU A 58 -8.35 10.46 1.61
CA LEU A 58 -7.49 10.33 2.79
C LEU A 58 -6.92 11.70 3.16
N GLN A 59 -6.82 11.98 4.45
CA GLN A 59 -6.24 13.22 4.97
C GLN A 59 -4.84 12.94 5.51
N ALA A 60 -3.89 13.83 5.21
CA ALA A 60 -2.58 13.79 5.83
C ALA A 60 -2.68 14.11 7.34
N GLY A 61 -1.89 13.43 8.19
CA GLY A 61 -1.91 13.59 9.65
C GLY A 61 -0.58 13.33 10.33
#